data_AF-A0A924Y914-F1
#
_entry.id   AF-A0A924Y914-F1
#
_cell.length_a   1.000
_cell.length_b   1.000
_cell.length_c   1.000
_cell.angle_alpha   90.00
_cell.angle_beta   90.00
_cell.angle_gamma   90.00
#
_symmetry.space_group_name_H-M   'P 1'
#
loop_
_entity.id
_entity.type
_entity.pdbx_description
1 polymer ?
#
loop_
_entity_poly.entity_id
_entity_poly.type
_entity_poly.pdbx_seq_one_letter_code
_entity_poly.pdbx_strand_id
1 'polypeptide(L)'
;MPDTNEPISKPEDAPITEQDVQTFQRLQRLQEHGRSNLTAVIAQKAMGGFSLQAEALPPEITNEVRVLVYPQDPFVSEPEVRTMIASDIRPGLVNSRVAVEDATAPIAQPDADGNYLYWPGSPEFDQVNCFYYSTFTLRMYERYARRALPWAFTKTRIVVSPHSGEQANAFYSERDQKIGFYYFQIEGQVVNAAHSADVVSHETAHAILDGLRDLYNESFGLGPTAFHESFGDITAVLVALHDDSLITRLLDWTKGNLRTDNFVAAVAEEMTNRLRAGNNHVQGHTVYLRNALNVLQNAPFDVLRYMPENPEMELGRESHNYSRLFTGAFYNLMVLLYERLRKDRAPRLALHRTRGILGRILTFAVELGPVGEFDFGDMARAFLMADLALNNGQHTDLITQAFVERGIFSKKEADDWVAHGQHLPDLRLPESINSAAESATFLTEQVLPVLGLPNPPTDLLPLGAYRDASGYAFLTYVNARQIELKGAGFQKFDGSHIDAFGGLTLAFNAENLLCSAIYRPVTDEDTRQIQILTAELIQQGLVVNSIYPAAVPEDAVAQLVLPVDPQTLWMPDAPPAATMPESAGPAKLVKLPVIFDSVPRHLSHFIEYLRALQQQISGDV
;
A
#
# COMPACT_ATOMS: atom_id res chain seq x y z
N MET A 1 -3.09 -2.94 -68.15
CA MET A 1 -2.72 -4.30 -68.61
C MET A 1 -1.61 -4.11 -69.63
N PRO A 2 -0.35 -4.17 -69.16
CA PRO A 2 0.33 -5.46 -69.00
C PRO A 2 0.96 -5.68 -67.63
N ASP A 3 1.22 -6.97 -67.37
CA ASP A 3 1.89 -7.58 -66.22
C ASP A 3 3.31 -7.06 -65.96
N THR A 4 3.60 -6.77 -64.68
CA THR A 4 4.94 -6.91 -64.11
C THR A 4 4.83 -7.63 -62.77
N ASN A 5 4.99 -8.95 -62.81
CA ASN A 5 5.29 -9.78 -61.65
C ASN A 5 6.73 -9.48 -61.20
N GLU A 6 6.90 -8.66 -60.16
CA GLU A 6 8.11 -8.66 -59.33
C GLU A 6 7.85 -9.47 -58.06
N PRO A 7 8.73 -10.40 -57.66
CA PRO A 7 8.60 -11.12 -56.41
C PRO A 7 8.91 -10.20 -55.24
N ILE A 8 7.97 -10.10 -54.31
CA ILE A 8 8.16 -9.45 -53.00
C ILE A 8 9.35 -10.13 -52.30
N SER A 9 10.43 -9.39 -52.08
CA SER A 9 11.56 -9.81 -51.25
C SER A 9 11.06 -10.10 -49.83
N LYS A 10 11.32 -11.31 -49.33
CA LYS A 10 11.14 -11.63 -47.90
C LYS A 10 11.96 -10.63 -47.06
N PRO A 11 11.48 -10.20 -45.88
CA PRO A 11 12.33 -9.49 -44.94
C PRO A 11 13.51 -10.40 -44.57
N GLU A 12 14.73 -9.88 -44.71
CA GLU A 12 15.94 -10.53 -44.21
C GLU A 12 15.82 -10.67 -42.69
N ASP A 13 15.82 -11.90 -42.20
CA ASP A 13 15.96 -12.20 -40.78
C ASP A 13 17.33 -11.67 -40.33
N ALA A 14 17.33 -10.65 -39.46
CA ALA A 14 18.55 -10.18 -38.83
C ALA A 14 19.24 -11.35 -38.09
N PRO A 15 20.57 -11.50 -38.19
CA PRO A 15 21.27 -12.60 -37.54
C PRO A 15 21.12 -12.46 -36.02
N ILE A 16 20.55 -13.49 -35.38
CA ILE A 16 20.45 -13.62 -33.92
C ILE A 16 21.87 -13.51 -33.35
N THR A 17 22.12 -12.51 -32.52
CA THR A 17 23.44 -12.27 -31.94
C THR A 17 23.72 -13.22 -30.77
N GLU A 18 24.99 -13.45 -30.44
CA GLU A 18 25.37 -14.26 -29.26
C GLU A 18 24.79 -13.66 -27.95
N GLN A 19 24.56 -12.35 -27.95
CA GLN A 19 23.92 -11.59 -26.88
C GLN A 19 22.40 -11.84 -26.80
N ASP A 20 21.72 -12.00 -27.94
CA ASP A 20 20.31 -12.42 -27.99
C ASP A 20 20.15 -13.86 -27.48
N VAL A 21 21.10 -14.75 -27.81
CA VAL A 21 21.10 -16.14 -27.31
C VAL A 21 21.30 -16.18 -25.79
N GLN A 22 22.20 -15.37 -25.23
CA GLN A 22 22.39 -15.30 -23.77
C GLN A 22 21.19 -14.68 -23.06
N THR A 23 20.55 -13.67 -23.64
CA THR A 23 19.32 -13.04 -23.13
C THR A 23 18.16 -14.03 -23.17
N PHE A 24 18.00 -14.76 -24.28
CA PHE A 24 17.01 -15.82 -24.44
C PHE A 24 17.25 -16.97 -23.45
N GLN A 25 18.50 -17.38 -23.22
CA GLN A 25 18.86 -18.39 -22.21
C GLN A 25 18.66 -17.90 -20.76
N ARG A 26 18.76 -16.58 -20.49
CA ARG A 26 18.37 -16.00 -19.19
C ARG A 26 16.84 -16.01 -19.03
N LEU A 27 16.09 -15.62 -20.07
CA LEU A 27 14.63 -15.70 -20.14
C LEU A 27 14.10 -17.14 -20.11
N GLN A 28 14.87 -18.12 -20.61
CA GLN A 28 14.56 -19.54 -20.55
C GLN A 28 14.89 -20.13 -19.17
N ARG A 29 16.01 -19.73 -18.54
CA ARG A 29 16.28 -20.07 -17.13
C ARG A 29 15.19 -19.53 -16.18
N LEU A 30 14.63 -18.38 -16.52
CA LEU A 30 13.41 -17.79 -15.93
C LEU A 30 12.18 -18.74 -16.02
N GLN A 31 12.04 -19.49 -17.12
CA GLN A 31 11.01 -20.53 -17.26
C GLN A 31 11.37 -21.84 -16.54
N GLU A 32 12.66 -22.16 -16.42
CA GLU A 32 13.16 -23.42 -15.85
C GLU A 32 13.33 -23.39 -14.31
N HIS A 33 13.47 -22.22 -13.68
CA HIS A 33 13.62 -22.06 -12.22
C HIS A 33 12.31 -21.86 -11.43
N GLY A 34 11.15 -22.11 -12.03
CA GLY A 34 9.88 -21.96 -11.31
C GLY A 34 8.85 -23.00 -11.73
N ARG A 35 8.60 -23.98 -10.86
CA ARG A 35 7.28 -24.60 -10.75
C ARG A 35 6.26 -23.60 -10.14
N SER A 36 6.31 -22.33 -10.54
CA SER A 36 5.52 -21.22 -10.01
C SER A 36 4.93 -20.40 -11.16
N ASN A 37 3.65 -20.04 -11.05
CA ASN A 37 3.01 -19.10 -11.98
C ASN A 37 3.51 -17.65 -11.79
N LEU A 38 4.25 -17.32 -10.73
CA LEU A 38 4.64 -15.95 -10.38
C LEU A 38 5.79 -15.42 -11.24
N THR A 39 6.76 -16.25 -11.59
CA THR A 39 7.82 -15.87 -12.54
C THR A 39 7.23 -15.61 -13.94
N ALA A 40 6.19 -16.36 -14.32
CA ALA A 40 5.42 -16.10 -15.54
C ALA A 40 4.58 -14.81 -15.44
N VAL A 41 4.03 -14.48 -14.26
CA VAL A 41 3.33 -13.21 -14.01
C VAL A 41 4.29 -12.02 -14.04
N ILE A 42 5.47 -12.11 -13.43
CA ILE A 42 6.53 -11.09 -13.51
C ILE A 42 6.99 -10.92 -14.96
N ALA A 43 7.20 -12.01 -15.69
CA ALA A 43 7.54 -11.95 -17.12
C ALA A 43 6.40 -11.35 -17.95
N GLN A 44 5.14 -11.68 -17.67
CA GLN A 44 3.97 -11.12 -18.36
C GLN A 44 3.81 -9.62 -18.06
N LYS A 45 4.06 -9.17 -16.83
CA LYS A 45 4.04 -7.76 -16.41
C LYS A 45 5.19 -6.99 -17.07
N ALA A 46 6.39 -7.56 -17.14
CA ALA A 46 7.53 -6.99 -17.85
C ALA A 46 7.30 -6.85 -19.37
N MET A 47 6.36 -7.60 -19.97
CA MET A 47 5.98 -7.42 -21.38
C MET A 47 4.99 -6.27 -21.63
N GLY A 48 4.35 -5.71 -20.58
CA GLY A 48 3.38 -4.61 -20.71
C GLY A 48 3.76 -3.30 -19.99
N GLY A 49 4.71 -3.35 -19.06
CA GLY A 49 5.06 -2.25 -18.15
C GLY A 49 6.36 -1.50 -18.45
N PHE A 50 6.86 -1.55 -19.68
CA PHE A 50 8.06 -0.81 -20.12
C PHE A 50 7.66 0.29 -21.10
N SER A 51 7.21 1.43 -20.57
CA SER A 51 6.94 2.62 -21.38
C SER A 51 7.53 3.84 -20.69
N LEU A 52 8.62 4.38 -21.25
CA LEU A 52 9.21 5.65 -20.80
C LEU A 52 8.59 6.88 -21.48
N GLN A 53 7.47 6.69 -22.19
CA GLN A 53 6.69 7.81 -22.72
C GLN A 53 6.07 8.57 -21.53
N ALA A 54 6.18 9.88 -21.55
CA ALA A 54 5.54 10.71 -20.53
C ALA A 54 4.02 10.53 -20.61
N GLU A 55 3.41 10.09 -19.51
CA GLU A 55 1.96 10.04 -19.41
C GLU A 55 1.39 11.46 -19.31
N ALA A 56 0.31 11.71 -20.04
CA ALA A 56 -0.40 12.97 -19.93
C ALA A 56 -1.02 13.10 -18.53
N LEU A 57 -0.96 14.30 -17.96
CA LEU A 57 -1.74 14.60 -16.76
C LEU A 57 -3.23 14.39 -17.06
N PRO A 58 -4.02 13.88 -16.10
CA PRO A 58 -5.46 13.91 -16.21
C PRO A 58 -5.94 15.33 -16.55
N PRO A 59 -6.86 15.51 -17.52
CA PRO A 59 -7.29 16.84 -17.95
C PRO A 59 -7.93 17.62 -16.79
N GLU A 60 -7.63 18.93 -16.70
CA GLU A 60 -8.36 19.83 -15.81
C GLU A 60 -9.77 20.06 -16.39
N ILE A 61 -10.80 19.58 -15.69
CA ILE A 61 -12.18 19.69 -16.12
C ILE A 61 -12.92 20.58 -15.13
N THR A 62 -13.62 21.59 -15.64
CA THR A 62 -14.23 22.68 -14.87
C THR A 62 -15.69 22.42 -14.48
N ASN A 63 -16.29 21.32 -14.93
CA ASN A 63 -17.66 20.98 -14.56
C ASN A 63 -17.65 20.09 -13.33
N GLU A 64 -18.42 20.49 -12.33
CA GLU A 64 -18.54 19.79 -11.05
C GLU A 64 -19.97 19.27 -10.86
N VAL A 65 -20.07 18.12 -10.20
CA VAL A 65 -21.34 17.61 -9.64
C VAL A 65 -21.28 17.67 -8.13
N ARG A 66 -22.45 17.78 -7.50
CA ARG A 66 -22.54 17.74 -6.02
C ARG A 66 -22.87 16.33 -5.56
N VAL A 67 -22.23 15.92 -4.48
CA VAL A 67 -22.52 14.68 -3.77
C VAL A 67 -22.71 14.98 -2.29
N LEU A 68 -23.59 14.25 -1.62
CA LEU A 68 -23.73 14.30 -0.17
C LEU A 68 -22.95 13.12 0.42
N VAL A 69 -21.96 13.41 1.26
CA VAL A 69 -21.02 12.42 1.83
C VAL A 69 -20.76 12.75 3.30
N TYR A 70 -20.18 11.81 4.04
CA TYR A 70 -19.60 12.09 5.35
C TYR A 70 -18.15 12.59 5.17
N PRO A 71 -17.83 13.85 5.49
CA PRO A 71 -16.48 14.40 5.31
C PRO A 71 -15.39 13.60 6.01
N GLN A 72 -15.72 13.08 7.19
CA GLN A 72 -14.93 12.19 8.04
C GLN A 72 -15.85 11.10 8.61
N ASP A 73 -15.33 10.19 9.42
CA ASP A 73 -16.11 9.27 10.25
C ASP A 73 -17.38 9.95 10.85
N PRO A 74 -18.57 9.29 10.83
CA PRO A 74 -19.83 9.91 11.27
C PRO A 74 -19.85 10.35 12.75
N PHE A 75 -18.92 9.86 13.58
CA PHE A 75 -18.73 10.37 14.93
C PHE A 75 -18.15 11.80 14.95
N VAL A 76 -17.38 12.16 13.92
CA VAL A 76 -16.63 13.42 13.83
C VAL A 76 -17.38 14.47 13.03
N SER A 77 -18.17 14.05 12.04
CA SER A 77 -18.83 14.97 11.11
C SER A 77 -20.23 14.55 10.71
N GLU A 78 -21.12 15.54 10.61
CA GLU A 78 -22.39 15.42 9.92
C GLU A 78 -22.18 15.31 8.40
N PRO A 79 -23.16 14.80 7.63
CA PRO A 79 -23.08 14.76 6.19
C PRO A 79 -23.02 16.18 5.62
N GLU A 80 -22.11 16.40 4.67
CA GLU A 80 -21.96 17.68 4.01
C GLU A 80 -21.86 17.50 2.49
N VAL A 81 -22.26 18.55 1.76
CA VAL A 81 -22.15 18.54 0.31
C VAL A 81 -20.69 18.74 -0.09
N ARG A 82 -20.21 17.89 -0.99
CA ARG A 82 -18.90 17.97 -1.66
C ARG A 82 -19.08 18.03 -3.17
N THR A 83 -18.02 18.41 -3.85
CA THR A 83 -17.99 18.44 -5.31
C THR A 83 -17.04 17.38 -5.86
N MET A 84 -17.44 16.77 -6.97
CA MET A 84 -16.59 15.91 -7.79
C MET A 84 -16.50 16.47 -9.19
N ILE A 85 -15.39 16.17 -9.87
CA ILE A 85 -15.28 16.43 -11.31
C ILE A 85 -16.34 15.60 -12.04
N ALA A 86 -17.14 16.24 -12.88
CA ALA A 86 -18.27 15.59 -13.55
C ALA A 86 -17.85 14.42 -14.47
N SER A 87 -16.62 14.41 -14.98
CA SER A 87 -16.09 13.29 -15.77
C SER A 87 -15.69 12.07 -14.93
N ASP A 88 -15.49 12.25 -13.62
CA ASP A 88 -15.09 11.21 -12.68
C ASP A 88 -16.30 10.46 -12.09
N ILE A 89 -17.51 10.77 -12.57
CA ILE A 89 -18.74 10.07 -12.21
C ILE A 89 -19.67 9.97 -13.41
N ARG A 90 -20.38 8.85 -13.53
CA ARG A 90 -21.43 8.63 -14.53
C ARG A 90 -22.61 7.93 -13.86
N PRO A 91 -23.83 7.98 -14.46
CA PRO A 91 -24.97 7.20 -13.99
C PRO A 91 -24.58 5.75 -13.70
N GLY A 92 -24.98 5.24 -12.55
CA GLY A 92 -24.54 3.93 -12.04
C GLY A 92 -23.21 3.95 -11.26
N LEU A 93 -22.76 5.10 -10.74
CA LEU A 93 -21.56 5.26 -9.91
C LEU A 93 -20.33 4.55 -10.49
N VAL A 94 -19.99 4.95 -11.72
CA VAL A 94 -18.90 4.33 -12.49
C VAL A 94 -18.08 5.35 -13.24
N ASN A 95 -16.75 5.22 -13.18
CA ASN A 95 -15.83 5.99 -14.02
C ASN A 95 -14.89 5.06 -14.80
N SER A 96 -13.74 5.55 -15.27
CA SER A 96 -12.78 4.73 -16.02
C SER A 96 -12.00 3.75 -15.13
N ARG A 97 -11.93 4.00 -13.81
CA ARG A 97 -11.04 3.32 -12.86
C ARG A 97 -11.76 2.65 -11.67
N VAL A 98 -12.98 3.07 -11.36
CA VAL A 98 -13.77 2.62 -10.21
C VAL A 98 -15.21 2.34 -10.66
N ALA A 99 -15.81 1.29 -10.12
CA ALA A 99 -17.23 0.98 -10.30
C ALA A 99 -17.84 0.48 -8.99
N VAL A 100 -19.04 0.93 -8.65
CA VAL A 100 -19.80 0.36 -7.53
C VAL A 100 -20.55 -0.90 -7.98
N GLU A 101 -20.46 -1.96 -7.18
CA GLU A 101 -21.34 -3.12 -7.26
C GLU A 101 -21.97 -3.40 -5.90
N ASP A 102 -23.30 -3.41 -5.88
CA ASP A 102 -24.08 -3.64 -4.68
C ASP A 102 -25.22 -4.61 -5.00
N ALA A 103 -25.19 -5.79 -4.37
CA ALA A 103 -26.21 -6.81 -4.55
C ALA A 103 -27.44 -6.59 -3.66
N THR A 104 -27.35 -5.68 -2.69
CA THR A 104 -28.37 -5.48 -1.64
C THR A 104 -29.37 -4.39 -1.99
N ALA A 105 -29.01 -3.47 -2.88
CA ALA A 105 -29.84 -2.34 -3.28
C ALA A 105 -29.58 -1.92 -4.74
N PRO A 106 -30.54 -1.26 -5.40
CA PRO A 106 -30.30 -0.61 -6.68
C PRO A 106 -29.15 0.40 -6.58
N ILE A 107 -28.38 0.54 -7.67
CA ILE A 107 -27.29 1.53 -7.72
C ILE A 107 -27.87 2.95 -7.79
N ALA A 108 -27.36 3.84 -6.94
CA ALA A 108 -27.70 5.24 -6.87
C ALA A 108 -27.66 5.91 -8.24
N GLN A 109 -28.66 6.74 -8.51
CA GLN A 109 -28.81 7.47 -9.76
C GLN A 109 -28.70 8.97 -9.50
N PRO A 110 -28.20 9.75 -10.47
CA PRO A 110 -28.17 11.20 -10.31
C PRO A 110 -29.58 11.80 -10.37
N ASP A 111 -29.75 12.97 -9.74
CA ASP A 111 -30.92 13.83 -9.95
C ASP A 111 -30.91 14.48 -11.35
N ALA A 112 -31.94 15.29 -11.64
CA ALA A 112 -32.08 15.98 -12.94
C ALA A 112 -30.90 16.92 -13.27
N ASP A 113 -30.17 17.39 -12.25
CA ASP A 113 -29.02 18.27 -12.37
C ASP A 113 -27.69 17.50 -12.35
N GLY A 114 -27.72 16.16 -12.30
CA GLY A 114 -26.52 15.31 -12.27
C GLY A 114 -25.93 15.07 -10.87
N ASN A 115 -26.59 15.52 -9.79
CA ASN A 115 -26.07 15.42 -8.42
C ASN A 115 -26.52 14.12 -7.73
N TYR A 116 -25.77 13.69 -6.72
CA TYR A 116 -26.07 12.52 -5.89
C TYR A 116 -26.24 12.94 -4.43
N LEU A 117 -27.45 13.41 -4.08
CA LEU A 117 -27.76 14.00 -2.78
C LEU A 117 -28.63 13.08 -1.93
N TYR A 118 -28.16 11.87 -1.69
CA TYR A 118 -28.83 10.89 -0.84
C TYR A 118 -28.53 11.17 0.63
N TRP A 119 -29.51 11.05 1.52
CA TRP A 119 -29.29 11.24 2.96
C TRP A 119 -28.84 9.92 3.62
N PRO A 120 -28.07 9.98 4.73
CA PRO A 120 -27.70 8.78 5.48
C PRO A 120 -28.91 7.96 5.91
N GLY A 121 -28.71 6.65 6.02
CA GLY A 121 -29.78 5.68 6.28
C GLY A 121 -30.41 5.09 5.01
N SER A 122 -29.88 5.44 3.83
CA SER A 122 -30.22 4.82 2.55
C SER A 122 -28.99 4.09 1.98
N PRO A 123 -29.14 2.91 1.36
CA PRO A 123 -28.02 2.21 0.71
C PRO A 123 -27.34 3.07 -0.37
N GLU A 124 -28.09 3.92 -1.06
CA GLU A 124 -27.58 4.82 -2.09
C GLU A 124 -26.59 5.85 -1.53
N PHE A 125 -26.78 6.31 -0.29
CA PHE A 125 -25.80 7.18 0.36
C PHE A 125 -24.47 6.45 0.58
N ASP A 126 -24.51 5.22 1.09
CA ASP A 126 -23.31 4.40 1.35
C ASP A 126 -22.54 4.16 0.04
N GLN A 127 -23.26 3.87 -1.04
CA GLN A 127 -22.69 3.75 -2.39
C GLN A 127 -22.01 5.03 -2.87
N VAL A 128 -22.65 6.19 -2.68
CA VAL A 128 -22.09 7.49 -3.08
C VAL A 128 -20.84 7.83 -2.24
N ASN A 129 -20.89 7.58 -0.92
CA ASN A 129 -19.78 7.83 -0.01
C ASN A 129 -18.54 7.00 -0.38
N CYS A 130 -18.71 5.69 -0.56
CA CYS A 130 -17.62 4.81 -0.99
C CYS A 130 -17.06 5.21 -2.36
N PHE A 131 -17.93 5.46 -3.35
CA PHE A 131 -17.49 5.85 -4.69
C PHE A 131 -16.70 7.16 -4.69
N TYR A 132 -17.18 8.14 -3.92
CA TYR A 132 -16.52 9.44 -3.76
C TYR A 132 -15.11 9.27 -3.21
N TYR A 133 -14.95 8.61 -2.05
CA TYR A 133 -13.66 8.51 -1.38
C TYR A 133 -12.68 7.57 -2.10
N SER A 134 -13.14 6.47 -2.71
CA SER A 134 -12.25 5.66 -3.54
C SER A 134 -11.74 6.42 -4.77
N THR A 135 -12.61 7.18 -5.43
CA THR A 135 -12.20 8.01 -6.58
C THR A 135 -11.29 9.16 -6.14
N PHE A 136 -11.65 9.87 -5.07
CA PHE A 136 -10.90 10.98 -4.53
C PHE A 136 -9.48 10.56 -4.14
N THR A 137 -9.34 9.44 -3.42
CA THR A 137 -8.07 8.90 -2.95
C THR A 137 -7.16 8.52 -4.11
N LEU A 138 -7.69 7.83 -5.13
CA LEU A 138 -6.94 7.53 -6.35
C LEU A 138 -6.46 8.82 -7.05
N ARG A 139 -7.35 9.79 -7.27
CA ARG A 139 -6.99 11.06 -7.92
C ARG A 139 -6.00 11.88 -7.12
N MET A 140 -6.06 11.83 -5.79
CA MET A 140 -5.08 12.46 -4.91
C MET A 140 -3.69 11.90 -5.19
N TYR A 141 -3.54 10.57 -5.20
CA TYR A 141 -2.26 9.92 -5.43
C TYR A 141 -1.76 10.07 -6.87
N GLU A 142 -2.62 10.01 -7.88
CA GLU A 142 -2.24 10.29 -9.28
C GLU A 142 -1.70 11.72 -9.44
N ARG A 143 -2.25 12.70 -8.71
CA ARG A 143 -1.72 14.08 -8.70
C ARG A 143 -0.36 14.16 -8.01
N TYR A 144 -0.13 13.40 -6.94
CA TYR A 144 1.17 13.36 -6.27
C TYR A 144 2.24 12.64 -7.11
N ALA A 145 1.88 11.51 -7.72
CA ALA A 145 2.73 10.71 -8.61
C ALA A 145 2.94 11.36 -9.98
N ARG A 146 2.10 12.34 -10.35
CA ARG A 146 2.16 13.05 -11.64
C ARG A 146 1.96 12.11 -12.83
N ARG A 147 1.17 11.06 -12.66
CA ARG A 147 0.83 10.06 -13.70
C ARG A 147 -0.41 9.27 -13.29
N ALA A 148 -0.95 8.47 -14.20
CA ALA A 148 -1.97 7.51 -13.82
C ALA A 148 -1.31 6.36 -13.04
N LEU A 149 -1.95 5.93 -11.96
CA LEU A 149 -1.45 4.80 -11.18
C LEU A 149 -2.08 3.51 -11.69
N PRO A 150 -1.31 2.44 -11.95
CA PRO A 150 -1.88 1.16 -12.35
C PRO A 150 -2.57 0.48 -11.16
N TRP A 151 -3.36 -0.54 -11.45
CA TRP A 151 -3.74 -1.53 -10.45
C TRP A 151 -2.76 -2.72 -10.53
N ALA A 152 -2.60 -3.47 -9.44
CA ALA A 152 -1.80 -4.71 -9.42
C ALA A 152 -2.34 -5.80 -10.37
N PHE A 153 -3.62 -5.67 -10.75
CA PHE A 153 -4.35 -6.56 -11.65
C PHE A 153 -4.65 -5.92 -13.02
N THR A 154 -5.02 -6.75 -14.00
CA THR A 154 -5.16 -6.35 -15.42
C THR A 154 -6.46 -5.64 -15.77
N LYS A 155 -7.51 -5.73 -14.93
CA LYS A 155 -8.76 -5.00 -15.18
C LYS A 155 -8.53 -3.50 -15.03
N THR A 156 -9.25 -2.74 -15.85
CA THR A 156 -9.19 -1.27 -15.83
C THR A 156 -9.86 -0.65 -14.60
N ARG A 157 -10.83 -1.36 -14.01
CA ARG A 157 -11.61 -0.91 -12.86
C ARG A 157 -11.48 -1.82 -11.67
N ILE A 158 -11.35 -1.22 -10.50
CA ILE A 158 -11.60 -1.86 -9.22
C ILE A 158 -13.10 -1.79 -8.89
N VAL A 159 -13.63 -2.85 -8.29
CA VAL A 159 -15.01 -2.89 -7.79
C VAL A 159 -15.05 -2.36 -6.36
N VAL A 160 -16.04 -1.55 -6.04
CA VAL A 160 -16.31 -1.06 -4.68
C VAL A 160 -17.67 -1.57 -4.25
N SER A 161 -17.74 -2.29 -3.13
CA SER A 161 -18.95 -2.91 -2.63
C SER A 161 -19.28 -2.43 -1.21
N PRO A 162 -20.22 -1.48 -1.08
CA PRO A 162 -20.57 -0.87 0.21
C PRO A 162 -21.25 -1.83 1.20
N HIS A 163 -21.77 -2.97 0.71
CA HIS A 163 -22.53 -3.93 1.51
C HIS A 163 -22.06 -5.37 1.21
N SER A 164 -20.92 -5.76 1.77
CA SER A 164 -20.31 -7.08 1.56
C SER A 164 -20.76 -8.16 2.54
N GLY A 165 -21.62 -7.82 3.50
CA GLY A 165 -22.23 -8.75 4.47
C GLY A 165 -22.26 -8.18 5.89
N GLU A 166 -22.55 -9.05 6.86
CA GLU A 166 -22.61 -8.69 8.28
C GLU A 166 -21.32 -9.10 9.02
N GLN A 167 -20.45 -8.13 9.31
CA GLN A 167 -19.20 -8.27 10.08
C GLN A 167 -18.68 -6.88 10.49
N ALA A 168 -17.88 -6.79 11.55
CA ALA A 168 -17.12 -5.56 11.88
C ALA A 168 -15.77 -5.58 11.14
N ASN A 169 -15.76 -5.20 9.85
CA ASN A 169 -14.58 -5.28 8.99
C ASN A 169 -14.72 -4.42 7.72
N ALA A 170 -13.60 -4.09 7.07
CA ALA A 170 -13.50 -3.71 5.67
C ALA A 170 -12.26 -4.38 5.05
N PHE A 171 -12.20 -4.45 3.72
CA PHE A 171 -11.10 -5.13 3.07
C PHE A 171 -10.84 -4.65 1.66
N TYR A 172 -9.59 -4.84 1.25
CA TYR A 172 -9.16 -4.87 -0.14
C TYR A 172 -8.75 -6.31 -0.53
N SER A 173 -9.22 -6.75 -1.70
CA SER A 173 -8.85 -8.03 -2.32
C SER A 173 -8.30 -7.79 -3.71
N GLU A 174 -7.01 -8.05 -3.92
CA GLU A 174 -6.39 -7.99 -5.25
C GLU A 174 -6.98 -9.08 -6.16
N ARG A 175 -7.17 -10.28 -5.62
CA ARG A 175 -7.71 -11.43 -6.36
C ARG A 175 -9.12 -11.17 -6.87
N ASP A 176 -9.99 -10.66 -6.01
CA ASP A 176 -11.37 -10.34 -6.38
C ASP A 176 -11.48 -8.97 -7.06
N GLN A 177 -10.38 -8.20 -7.05
CA GLN A 177 -10.27 -6.86 -7.65
C GLN A 177 -11.32 -5.93 -7.06
N LYS A 178 -11.44 -6.00 -5.73
CA LYS A 178 -12.59 -5.51 -4.97
C LYS A 178 -12.16 -4.85 -3.67
N ILE A 179 -12.82 -3.75 -3.35
CA ILE A 179 -12.88 -3.17 -2.01
C ILE A 179 -14.27 -3.46 -1.45
N GLY A 180 -14.35 -3.99 -0.24
CA GLY A 180 -15.61 -4.39 0.39
C GLY A 180 -15.76 -3.85 1.79
N PHE A 181 -16.96 -3.37 2.11
CA PHE A 181 -17.32 -2.86 3.43
C PHE A 181 -18.41 -3.72 4.04
N TYR A 182 -18.25 -4.05 5.31
CA TYR A 182 -19.25 -4.79 6.07
C TYR A 182 -20.00 -3.86 7.03
N TYR A 183 -21.17 -4.31 7.47
CA TYR A 183 -21.94 -3.66 8.52
C TYR A 183 -22.14 -4.58 9.72
N PHE A 184 -22.43 -4.01 10.88
CA PHE A 184 -22.79 -4.76 12.08
C PHE A 184 -23.77 -3.97 12.93
N GLN A 185 -24.45 -4.65 13.85
CA GLN A 185 -25.42 -4.01 14.74
C GLN A 185 -24.89 -3.91 16.17
N ILE A 186 -25.08 -2.74 16.77
CA ILE A 186 -24.82 -2.49 18.19
C ILE A 186 -26.01 -1.75 18.78
N GLU A 187 -26.59 -2.30 19.85
CA GLU A 187 -27.71 -1.69 20.58
C GLU A 187 -28.89 -1.29 19.66
N GLY A 188 -29.12 -2.06 18.59
CA GLY A 188 -30.18 -1.81 17.61
C GLY A 188 -29.84 -0.74 16.57
N GLN A 189 -28.64 -0.17 16.59
CA GLN A 189 -28.12 0.72 15.56
C GLN A 189 -27.20 -0.04 14.60
N VAL A 190 -27.39 0.18 13.30
CA VAL A 190 -26.46 -0.32 12.26
C VAL A 190 -25.25 0.60 12.21
N VAL A 191 -24.07 0.01 12.15
CA VAL A 191 -22.78 0.65 11.88
C VAL A 191 -22.28 0.06 10.58
N ASN A 192 -21.95 0.89 9.60
CA ASN A 192 -21.42 0.44 8.32
C ASN A 192 -20.05 1.07 8.08
N ALA A 193 -19.02 0.25 7.83
CA ALA A 193 -17.68 0.75 7.50
C ALA A 193 -17.69 1.64 6.24
N ALA A 194 -18.67 1.46 5.35
CA ALA A 194 -18.90 2.30 4.18
C ALA A 194 -19.18 3.78 4.50
N HIS A 195 -19.59 4.10 5.73
CA HIS A 195 -19.84 5.49 6.15
C HIS A 195 -18.55 6.26 6.44
N SER A 196 -17.47 5.56 6.77
CA SER A 196 -16.25 6.18 7.26
C SER A 196 -15.31 6.55 6.13
N ALA A 197 -15.11 7.85 5.91
CA ALA A 197 -14.23 8.36 4.84
C ALA A 197 -12.79 7.86 4.98
N ASP A 198 -12.28 7.79 6.20
CA ASP A 198 -10.96 7.28 6.54
C ASP A 198 -10.82 5.78 6.25
N VAL A 199 -11.79 4.94 6.64
CA VAL A 199 -11.79 3.50 6.33
C VAL A 199 -11.86 3.26 4.83
N VAL A 200 -12.76 3.96 4.11
CA VAL A 200 -12.82 3.83 2.64
C VAL A 200 -11.49 4.24 2.00
N SER A 201 -10.87 5.31 2.49
CA SER A 201 -9.59 5.79 1.98
C SER A 201 -8.43 4.84 2.32
N HIS A 202 -8.45 4.23 3.51
CA HIS A 202 -7.48 3.21 3.97
C HIS A 202 -7.50 1.98 3.05
N GLU A 203 -8.67 1.39 2.83
CA GLU A 203 -8.80 0.21 1.94
C GLU A 203 -8.44 0.54 0.49
N THR A 204 -8.80 1.75 0.04
CA THR A 204 -8.40 2.22 -1.29
C THR A 204 -6.88 2.40 -1.39
N ALA A 205 -6.22 2.79 -0.29
CA ALA A 205 -4.78 2.95 -0.24
C ALA A 205 -4.04 1.63 -0.44
N HIS A 206 -4.55 0.50 0.09
CA HIS A 206 -3.98 -0.82 -0.19
C HIS A 206 -3.95 -1.11 -1.69
N ALA A 207 -5.08 -0.91 -2.38
CA ALA A 207 -5.14 -1.10 -3.83
C ALA A 207 -4.16 -0.22 -4.62
N ILE A 208 -3.94 1.01 -4.14
CA ILE A 208 -3.00 1.97 -4.74
C ILE A 208 -1.55 1.55 -4.47
N LEU A 209 -1.24 1.13 -3.25
CA LEU A 209 0.09 0.68 -2.85
C LEU A 209 0.49 -0.55 -3.68
N ASP A 210 -0.40 -1.52 -3.84
CA ASP A 210 -0.16 -2.71 -4.65
C ASP A 210 0.01 -2.35 -6.13
N GLY A 211 -0.71 -1.34 -6.62
CA GLY A 211 -0.45 -0.78 -7.94
C GLY A 211 0.95 -0.18 -8.10
N LEU A 212 1.45 0.53 -7.08
CA LEU A 212 2.78 1.15 -7.08
C LEU A 212 3.92 0.15 -6.85
N ARG A 213 3.65 -0.85 -5.99
CA ARG A 213 4.59 -1.80 -5.39
C ARG A 213 3.92 -3.14 -5.10
N ASP A 214 3.52 -3.80 -6.17
CA ASP A 214 2.89 -5.12 -6.23
C ASP A 214 3.51 -6.18 -5.30
N LEU A 215 4.84 -6.24 -5.24
CA LEU A 215 5.55 -7.24 -4.44
C LEU A 215 5.55 -6.96 -2.94
N TYR A 216 5.04 -5.80 -2.48
CA TYR A 216 4.87 -5.60 -1.05
C TYR A 216 3.77 -6.53 -0.52
N ASN A 217 2.66 -6.71 -1.25
CA ASN A 217 1.59 -7.59 -0.81
C ASN A 217 2.03 -9.06 -0.81
N GLU A 218 2.93 -9.43 -1.72
CA GLU A 218 3.58 -10.75 -1.77
C GLU A 218 4.67 -10.96 -0.70
N SER A 219 5.10 -9.90 -0.02
CA SER A 219 6.18 -9.97 0.97
C SER A 219 5.69 -10.50 2.32
N PHE A 220 6.55 -11.24 3.01
CA PHE A 220 6.25 -11.89 4.30
C PHE A 220 6.95 -11.21 5.48
N GLY A 221 7.83 -10.25 5.23
CA GLY A 221 8.52 -9.49 6.26
C GLY A 221 7.58 -8.58 7.06
N LEU A 222 8.00 -8.28 8.29
CA LEU A 222 7.28 -7.37 9.18
C LEU A 222 7.18 -5.94 8.60
N GLY A 223 8.25 -5.45 7.96
CA GLY A 223 8.31 -4.11 7.40
C GLY A 223 7.28 -3.85 6.29
N PRO A 224 7.24 -4.64 5.19
CA PRO A 224 6.26 -4.47 4.13
C PRO A 224 4.83 -4.61 4.61
N THR A 225 4.53 -5.63 5.43
CA THR A 225 3.17 -5.87 5.94
C THR A 225 2.69 -4.72 6.84
N ALA A 226 3.51 -4.28 7.79
CA ALA A 226 3.16 -3.14 8.65
C ALA A 226 3.15 -1.80 7.88
N PHE A 227 3.92 -1.67 6.80
CA PHE A 227 3.87 -0.48 5.96
C PHE A 227 2.57 -0.37 5.15
N HIS A 228 1.93 -1.48 4.75
CA HIS A 228 0.60 -1.41 4.11
C HIS A 228 -0.41 -0.73 5.02
N GLU A 229 -0.47 -1.19 6.27
CA GLU A 229 -1.34 -0.61 7.29
C GLU A 229 -1.00 0.86 7.54
N SER A 230 0.29 1.17 7.61
CA SER A 230 0.73 2.55 7.83
C SER A 230 0.39 3.46 6.65
N PHE A 231 0.51 2.95 5.42
CA PHE A 231 0.16 3.68 4.21
C PHE A 231 -1.34 3.98 4.14
N GLY A 232 -2.18 3.04 4.56
CA GLY A 232 -3.62 3.25 4.72
C GLY A 232 -3.94 4.33 5.74
N ASP A 233 -3.36 4.26 6.95
CA ASP A 233 -3.56 5.27 8.00
C ASP A 233 -3.10 6.66 7.53
N ILE A 234 -1.91 6.75 6.94
CA ILE A 234 -1.36 8.01 6.42
C ILE A 234 -2.25 8.57 5.30
N THR A 235 -2.82 7.69 4.47
CA THR A 235 -3.75 8.09 3.41
C THR A 235 -4.99 8.74 3.99
N ALA A 236 -5.59 8.16 5.04
CA ALA A 236 -6.73 8.76 5.73
C ALA A 236 -6.41 10.17 6.26
N VAL A 237 -5.23 10.36 6.87
CA VAL A 237 -4.74 11.69 7.30
C VAL A 237 -4.65 12.65 6.13
N LEU A 238 -4.05 12.22 5.01
CA LEU A 238 -3.86 13.08 3.84
C LEU A 238 -5.19 13.45 3.17
N VAL A 239 -6.14 12.51 3.09
CA VAL A 239 -7.50 12.74 2.56
C VAL A 239 -8.24 13.75 3.42
N ALA A 240 -8.23 13.59 4.75
CA ALA A 240 -8.85 14.55 5.66
C ALA A 240 -8.26 15.97 5.50
N LEU A 241 -6.94 16.06 5.29
CA LEU A 241 -6.27 17.34 5.03
C LEU A 241 -6.49 17.92 3.62
N HIS A 242 -7.18 17.21 2.73
CA HIS A 242 -7.70 17.82 1.50
C HIS A 242 -9.04 18.52 1.68
N ASP A 243 -9.71 18.31 2.80
CA ASP A 243 -11.00 18.93 3.09
C ASP A 243 -10.82 20.24 3.87
N ASP A 244 -11.21 21.35 3.24
CA ASP A 244 -11.13 22.69 3.82
C ASP A 244 -11.94 22.87 5.11
N SER A 245 -13.08 22.18 5.22
CA SER A 245 -13.93 22.22 6.41
C SER A 245 -13.27 21.47 7.56
N LEU A 246 -12.64 20.32 7.27
CA LEU A 246 -11.91 19.54 8.27
C LEU A 246 -10.65 20.24 8.72
N ILE A 247 -9.89 20.88 7.83
CA ILE A 247 -8.73 21.71 8.23
C ILE A 247 -9.18 22.82 9.19
N THR A 248 -10.30 23.49 8.88
CA THR A 248 -10.84 24.57 9.73
C THR A 248 -11.23 24.01 11.10
N ARG A 249 -11.99 22.91 11.13
CA ARG A 249 -12.41 22.22 12.37
C ARG A 249 -11.21 21.74 13.19
N LEU A 250 -10.19 21.16 12.55
CA LEU A 250 -8.96 20.71 13.18
C LEU A 250 -8.24 21.87 13.86
N LEU A 251 -8.06 22.99 13.16
CA LEU A 251 -7.40 24.17 13.71
C LEU A 251 -8.20 24.79 14.86
N ASP A 252 -9.52 24.83 14.74
CA ASP A 252 -10.40 25.35 15.79
C ASP A 252 -10.41 24.44 17.03
N TRP A 253 -10.41 23.12 16.84
CA TRP A 253 -10.33 22.12 17.91
C TRP A 253 -9.00 22.21 18.65
N THR A 254 -7.89 22.16 17.90
CA THR A 254 -6.53 22.09 18.44
C THR A 254 -5.95 23.45 18.84
N LYS A 255 -6.67 24.54 18.53
CA LYS A 255 -6.14 25.92 18.59
C LYS A 255 -4.81 26.06 17.83
N GLY A 256 -4.66 25.30 16.75
CA GLY A 256 -3.48 25.24 15.91
C GLY A 256 -2.30 24.43 16.46
N ASN A 257 -2.45 23.76 17.61
CA ASN A 257 -1.45 22.84 18.17
C ASN A 257 -1.78 21.38 17.82
N LEU A 258 -1.22 20.87 16.72
CA LEU A 258 -1.50 19.52 16.23
C LEU A 258 -0.85 18.40 17.06
N ARG A 259 -0.15 18.72 18.15
CA ARG A 259 0.39 17.73 19.10
C ARG A 259 -0.62 17.27 20.15
N THR A 260 -1.83 17.82 20.13
CA THR A 260 -2.94 17.40 21.00
C THR A 260 -3.89 16.48 20.26
N ASP A 261 -4.57 15.59 21.00
CA ASP A 261 -5.57 14.67 20.46
C ASP A 261 -6.54 15.35 19.49
N ASN A 262 -6.71 14.73 18.32
CA ASN A 262 -7.55 15.23 17.25
C ASN A 262 -7.99 14.10 16.29
N PHE A 263 -9.10 14.34 15.61
CA PHE A 263 -9.75 13.41 14.67
C PHE A 263 -9.01 13.17 13.35
N VAL A 264 -7.89 13.87 13.12
CA VAL A 264 -7.04 13.62 11.95
C VAL A 264 -5.89 12.69 12.32
N ALA A 265 -5.57 12.56 13.60
CA ALA A 265 -4.56 11.61 14.08
C ALA A 265 -5.15 10.22 14.38
N ALA A 266 -6.46 10.13 14.62
CA ALA A 266 -7.18 8.88 14.84
C ALA A 266 -7.82 8.38 13.53
N VAL A 267 -7.99 7.06 13.44
CA VAL A 267 -8.72 6.38 12.36
C VAL A 267 -9.84 5.53 12.99
N ALA A 268 -11.02 5.49 12.35
CA ALA A 268 -12.19 4.69 12.67
C ALA A 268 -12.84 4.96 14.05
N GLU A 269 -13.11 6.23 14.36
CA GLU A 269 -13.63 6.65 15.67
C GLU A 269 -15.05 6.12 16.01
N GLU A 270 -16.01 6.12 15.07
CA GLU A 270 -17.38 5.67 15.31
C GLU A 270 -17.45 4.17 15.60
N MET A 271 -16.81 3.38 14.74
CA MET A 271 -16.73 1.93 14.89
C MET A 271 -16.21 1.58 16.28
N THR A 272 -15.19 2.30 16.74
CA THR A 272 -14.61 2.14 18.08
C THR A 272 -15.54 2.56 19.21
N ASN A 273 -16.22 3.70 19.09
CA ASN A 273 -17.11 4.19 20.14
C ASN A 273 -18.35 3.33 20.33
N ARG A 274 -18.95 2.83 19.25
CA ARG A 274 -20.12 1.95 19.34
C ARG A 274 -19.76 0.58 19.87
N LEU A 275 -18.63 -0.01 19.46
CA LEU A 275 -18.12 -1.27 20.03
C LEU A 275 -17.92 -1.19 21.56
N ARG A 276 -17.72 0.02 22.13
CA ARG A 276 -17.60 0.26 23.57
C ARG A 276 -18.93 0.36 24.32
N ALA A 277 -20.02 0.79 23.66
CA ALA A 277 -21.31 1.04 24.33
C ALA A 277 -22.06 -0.27 24.70
N GLY A 278 -22.00 -1.29 23.84
CA GLY A 278 -22.82 -2.52 23.92
C GLY A 278 -22.55 -3.54 25.04
N ASN A 279 -21.81 -3.19 26.10
CA ASN A 279 -21.63 -3.90 27.38
C ASN A 279 -22.00 -5.41 27.46
N ASN A 280 -21.15 -6.29 26.92
CA ASN A 280 -21.04 -7.68 27.36
C ASN A 280 -19.59 -8.18 27.20
N HIS A 281 -18.77 -8.07 28.26
CA HIS A 281 -17.47 -8.73 28.45
C HIS A 281 -16.60 -8.84 27.18
N VAL A 282 -16.04 -7.71 26.79
CA VAL A 282 -15.15 -7.55 25.64
C VAL A 282 -13.76 -7.35 26.29
N GLN A 283 -12.96 -8.41 26.52
CA GLN A 283 -11.47 -8.54 26.68
C GLN A 283 -10.66 -9.00 25.39
N GLY A 284 -9.96 -8.15 24.61
CA GLY A 284 -9.05 -8.57 23.50
C GLY A 284 -8.90 -7.68 22.23
N HIS A 285 -8.29 -6.49 22.35
CA HIS A 285 -7.83 -5.48 21.37
C HIS A 285 -8.77 -4.95 20.26
N THR A 286 -8.98 -3.62 20.16
CA THR A 286 -9.53 -2.99 18.93
C THR A 286 -8.38 -2.58 18.02
N VAL A 287 -8.18 -3.34 16.93
CA VAL A 287 -7.09 -3.15 15.95
C VAL A 287 -7.32 -1.95 15.01
N TYR A 288 -8.56 -1.46 14.90
CA TYR A 288 -8.91 -0.33 14.02
C TYR A 288 -8.51 1.05 14.57
N LEU A 289 -8.55 1.27 15.90
CA LEU A 289 -8.21 2.58 16.45
C LEU A 289 -6.69 2.74 16.59
N ARG A 290 -6.05 3.12 15.49
CA ARG A 290 -4.65 3.55 15.50
C ARG A 290 -4.60 5.06 15.62
N ASN A 291 -3.83 5.54 16.60
CA ASN A 291 -3.58 6.95 16.78
C ASN A 291 -2.15 7.28 16.36
N ALA A 292 -2.01 8.13 15.35
CA ALA A 292 -0.73 8.64 14.88
C ALA A 292 -0.03 9.52 15.94
N LEU A 293 -0.78 10.08 16.89
CA LEU A 293 -0.25 10.71 18.10
C LEU A 293 0.15 9.63 19.13
N ASN A 294 1.32 9.05 18.91
CA ASN A 294 1.94 8.12 19.85
C ASN A 294 3.43 8.45 20.01
N VAL A 295 4.11 7.82 20.97
CA VAL A 295 5.55 7.99 21.23
C VAL A 295 6.32 6.67 21.08
N LEU A 296 5.73 5.70 20.37
CA LEU A 296 6.34 4.39 20.12
C LEU A 296 7.71 4.54 19.46
N GLN A 297 8.66 3.74 19.93
CA GLN A 297 10.02 3.66 19.41
C GLN A 297 10.28 2.24 18.91
N ASN A 298 11.08 2.15 17.86
CA ASN A 298 11.55 0.89 17.31
C ASN A 298 12.25 0.05 18.39
N ALA A 299 12.06 -1.26 18.32
CA ALA A 299 12.71 -2.22 19.21
C ALA A 299 13.25 -3.40 18.39
N PRO A 300 14.33 -4.07 18.85
CA PRO A 300 14.86 -5.25 18.17
C PRO A 300 13.77 -6.31 17.93
N PHE A 301 13.76 -6.92 16.75
CA PHE A 301 12.74 -7.90 16.36
C PHE A 301 12.52 -8.99 17.42
N ASP A 302 13.60 -9.52 18.00
CA ASP A 302 13.54 -10.64 18.96
C ASP A 302 12.91 -10.30 20.30
N VAL A 303 12.82 -9.00 20.67
CA VAL A 303 12.17 -8.59 21.92
C VAL A 303 10.67 -8.32 21.75
N LEU A 304 10.22 -8.12 20.52
CA LEU A 304 8.80 -7.94 20.21
C LEU A 304 8.07 -9.28 20.38
N ARG A 305 6.92 -9.27 21.05
CA ARG A 305 5.98 -10.39 20.97
C ARG A 305 5.15 -10.24 19.70
N TYR A 306 4.56 -11.33 19.19
CA TYR A 306 3.57 -11.21 18.11
C TYR A 306 2.45 -10.23 18.49
N MET A 307 1.76 -10.53 19.61
CA MET A 307 0.89 -9.60 20.32
C MET A 307 1.57 -9.19 21.64
N PRO A 308 1.78 -7.89 21.90
CA PRO A 308 2.38 -7.42 23.15
C PRO A 308 1.37 -7.49 24.31
N GLU A 309 1.81 -7.27 25.55
CA GLU A 309 0.93 -7.32 26.72
C GLU A 309 0.00 -6.11 26.76
N ASN A 310 0.54 -4.93 26.43
CA ASN A 310 -0.23 -3.71 26.29
C ASN A 310 -0.09 -3.14 24.87
N PRO A 311 -0.85 -3.64 23.88
CA PRO A 311 -0.74 -3.17 22.51
C PRO A 311 -1.22 -1.76 22.29
N GLU A 312 -1.81 -1.06 23.25
CA GLU A 312 -2.05 0.39 23.11
C GLU A 312 -0.74 1.18 23.28
N MET A 313 0.17 0.68 24.12
CA MET A 313 1.41 1.38 24.51
C MET A 313 2.70 0.72 24.03
N GLU A 314 2.63 -0.53 23.58
CA GLU A 314 3.76 -1.36 23.19
C GLU A 314 3.63 -1.81 21.74
N LEU A 315 4.77 -2.01 21.08
CA LEU A 315 4.85 -2.61 19.76
C LEU A 315 4.85 -4.14 19.87
N GLY A 316 4.16 -4.80 18.94
CA GLY A 316 4.30 -6.21 18.63
C GLY A 316 4.60 -6.42 17.16
N ARG A 317 4.75 -7.69 16.76
CA ARG A 317 5.01 -8.09 15.37
C ARG A 317 3.74 -8.23 14.53
N GLU A 318 2.56 -8.10 15.12
CA GLU A 318 1.33 -7.97 14.38
C GLU A 318 1.39 -6.68 13.52
N SER A 319 1.03 -6.74 12.24
CA SER A 319 1.26 -5.72 11.23
C SER A 319 0.54 -4.42 11.54
N HIS A 320 -0.73 -4.46 11.95
CA HIS A 320 -1.46 -3.26 12.35
C HIS A 320 -0.90 -2.65 13.63
N ASN A 321 -0.44 -3.48 14.56
CA ASN A 321 0.22 -3.00 15.76
C ASN A 321 1.54 -2.29 15.44
N TYR A 322 2.38 -2.92 14.62
CA TYR A 322 3.69 -2.41 14.27
C TYR A 322 3.63 -1.16 13.37
N SER A 323 2.60 -1.05 12.52
CA SER A 323 2.40 0.07 11.60
C SER A 323 2.35 1.44 12.29
N ARG A 324 1.85 1.48 13.53
CA ARG A 324 1.73 2.70 14.36
C ARG A 324 3.06 3.41 14.57
N LEU A 325 4.18 2.68 14.51
CA LEU A 325 5.52 3.25 14.57
C LEU A 325 5.78 4.16 13.37
N PHE A 326 5.53 3.69 12.14
CA PHE A 326 5.75 4.48 10.93
C PHE A 326 4.68 5.56 10.75
N THR A 327 3.41 5.25 11.05
CA THR A 327 2.30 6.22 11.02
C THR A 327 2.58 7.39 11.96
N GLY A 328 3.04 7.11 13.18
CA GLY A 328 3.42 8.14 14.15
C GLY A 328 4.68 8.93 13.77
N ALA A 329 5.64 8.30 13.09
CA ALA A 329 6.81 9.00 12.53
C ALA A 329 6.39 10.00 11.45
N PHE A 330 5.54 9.58 10.51
CA PHE A 330 5.03 10.43 9.44
C PHE A 330 4.18 11.58 9.99
N TYR A 331 3.30 11.33 10.95
CA TYR A 331 2.51 12.38 11.58
C TYR A 331 3.39 13.39 12.32
N ASN A 332 4.42 12.95 13.04
CA ASN A 332 5.38 13.87 13.66
C ASN A 332 6.12 14.71 12.60
N LEU A 333 6.55 14.12 11.48
CA LEU A 333 7.12 14.86 10.35
C LEU A 333 6.15 15.92 9.81
N MET A 334 4.87 15.58 9.68
CA MET A 334 3.81 16.52 9.29
C MET A 334 3.70 17.68 10.28
N VAL A 335 3.66 17.41 11.58
CA VAL A 335 3.60 18.45 12.60
C VAL A 335 4.85 19.34 12.56
N LEU A 336 6.04 18.76 12.45
CA LEU A 336 7.31 19.50 12.36
C LEU A 336 7.34 20.44 11.15
N LEU A 337 6.90 19.96 9.98
CA LEU A 337 6.86 20.78 8.77
C LEU A 337 5.78 21.87 8.87
N TYR A 338 4.60 21.54 9.40
CA TYR A 338 3.56 22.53 9.67
C TYR A 338 4.04 23.61 10.64
N GLU A 339 4.73 23.24 11.71
CA GLU A 339 5.30 24.16 12.69
C GLU A 339 6.38 25.05 12.09
N ARG A 340 7.19 24.53 11.15
CA ARG A 340 8.12 25.34 10.36
C ARG A 340 7.39 26.35 9.48
N LEU A 341 6.41 25.90 8.72
CA LEU A 341 5.71 26.72 7.73
C LEU A 341 4.72 27.72 8.34
N ARG A 342 4.22 27.50 9.55
CA ARG A 342 3.30 28.42 10.25
C ARG A 342 4.01 29.61 10.91
N LYS A 343 5.34 29.63 10.94
CA LYS A 343 6.12 30.77 11.47
C LYS A 343 5.94 32.04 10.63
N ASP A 344 5.72 31.88 9.33
CA ASP A 344 5.63 32.96 8.34
C ASP A 344 4.34 32.90 7.50
N ARG A 345 3.43 31.95 7.78
CA ARG A 345 2.17 31.76 7.04
C ARG A 345 1.00 31.52 8.00
N ALA A 346 -0.20 31.83 7.54
CA ALA A 346 -1.42 31.48 8.24
C ALA A 346 -1.52 29.94 8.45
N PRO A 347 -1.98 29.45 9.61
CA PRO A 347 -2.03 28.02 9.94
C PRO A 347 -2.69 27.15 8.86
N ARG A 348 -3.82 27.58 8.31
CA ARG A 348 -4.51 26.87 7.23
C ARG A 348 -3.65 26.71 5.98
N LEU A 349 -2.97 27.78 5.54
CA LEU A 349 -2.07 27.72 4.40
C LEU A 349 -0.84 26.85 4.69
N ALA A 350 -0.31 26.90 5.91
CA ALA A 350 0.79 26.05 6.34
C ALA A 350 0.40 24.56 6.27
N LEU A 351 -0.81 24.19 6.70
CA LEU A 351 -1.33 22.83 6.57
C LEU A 351 -1.50 22.38 5.12
N HIS A 352 -2.09 23.20 4.25
CA HIS A 352 -2.19 22.88 2.82
C HIS A 352 -0.82 22.61 2.17
N ARG A 353 0.17 23.45 2.49
CA ARG A 353 1.54 23.30 1.97
C ARG A 353 2.21 22.06 2.53
N THR A 354 2.07 21.81 3.84
CA THR A 354 2.59 20.61 4.51
C THR A 354 2.06 19.34 3.85
N ARG A 355 0.73 19.22 3.72
CA ARG A 355 0.06 18.10 3.05
C ARG A 355 0.56 17.91 1.62
N GLY A 356 0.64 18.99 0.84
CA GLY A 356 1.11 18.92 -0.56
C GLY A 356 2.57 18.48 -0.70
N ILE A 357 3.46 18.94 0.19
CA ILE A 357 4.86 18.53 0.21
C ILE A 357 4.99 17.06 0.62
N LEU A 358 4.39 16.68 1.76
CA LEU A 358 4.54 15.32 2.30
C LEU A 358 3.81 14.27 1.49
N GLY A 359 2.66 14.60 0.88
CA GLY A 359 1.98 13.70 -0.05
C GLY A 359 2.87 13.35 -1.24
N ARG A 360 3.57 14.34 -1.82
CA ARG A 360 4.53 14.10 -2.91
C ARG A 360 5.76 13.32 -2.43
N ILE A 361 6.33 13.66 -1.26
CA ILE A 361 7.47 12.92 -0.70
C ILE A 361 7.08 11.46 -0.45
N LEU A 362 5.93 11.19 0.18
CA LEU A 362 5.43 9.83 0.44
C LEU A 362 5.29 9.04 -0.86
N THR A 363 4.57 9.57 -1.85
CA THR A 363 4.34 8.87 -3.11
C THR A 363 5.65 8.60 -3.85
N PHE A 364 6.53 9.59 -3.95
CA PHE A 364 7.81 9.44 -4.61
C PHE A 364 8.74 8.48 -3.83
N ALA A 365 8.70 8.50 -2.49
CA ALA A 365 9.45 7.56 -1.65
C ALA A 365 9.00 6.12 -1.86
N VAL A 366 7.68 5.87 -2.00
CA VAL A 366 7.17 4.54 -2.37
C VAL A 366 7.64 4.15 -3.78
N GLU A 367 7.62 5.08 -4.73
CA GLU A 367 8.11 4.86 -6.11
C GLU A 367 9.63 4.66 -6.21
N LEU A 368 10.40 5.15 -5.23
CA LEU A 368 11.84 4.91 -5.08
C LEU A 368 12.17 3.68 -4.24
N GLY A 369 11.30 3.35 -3.30
CA GLY A 369 11.59 2.46 -2.18
C GLY A 369 11.93 1.03 -2.60
N PRO A 370 12.34 0.19 -1.64
CA PRO A 370 12.70 -1.21 -1.86
C PRO A 370 11.66 -1.96 -2.71
N VAL A 371 12.07 -3.02 -3.38
CA VAL A 371 11.20 -3.74 -4.33
C VAL A 371 10.26 -4.73 -3.64
N GLY A 372 10.72 -5.40 -2.58
CA GLY A 372 9.96 -6.41 -1.83
C GLY A 372 10.18 -6.26 -0.34
N GLU A 373 11.00 -7.14 0.25
CA GLU A 373 11.32 -7.13 1.68
C GLU A 373 12.13 -5.90 2.09
N PHE A 374 11.77 -5.30 3.23
CA PHE A 374 12.46 -4.14 3.80
C PHE A 374 12.18 -3.95 5.30
N ASP A 375 12.96 -3.10 5.96
CA ASP A 375 12.61 -2.54 7.27
C ASP A 375 12.20 -1.04 7.19
N PHE A 376 11.63 -0.48 8.25
CA PHE A 376 11.23 0.93 8.24
C PHE A 376 12.41 1.90 8.04
N GLY A 377 13.64 1.49 8.35
CA GLY A 377 14.83 2.26 8.04
C GLY A 377 15.10 2.35 6.54
N ASP A 378 14.90 1.26 5.80
CA ASP A 378 14.97 1.23 4.33
C ASP A 378 13.94 2.18 3.70
N MET A 379 12.70 2.19 4.20
CA MET A 379 11.66 3.12 3.71
C MET A 379 11.95 4.58 4.11
N ALA A 380 12.42 4.83 5.34
CA ALA A 380 12.83 6.18 5.77
C ALA A 380 14.00 6.73 4.93
N ARG A 381 14.92 5.86 4.49
CA ARG A 381 15.97 6.19 3.51
C ARG A 381 15.39 6.62 2.15
N ALA A 382 14.30 6.01 1.70
CA ALA A 382 13.60 6.43 0.49
C ALA A 382 12.95 7.82 0.64
N PHE A 383 12.47 8.19 1.82
CA PHE A 383 11.97 9.55 2.11
C PHE A 383 13.06 10.61 1.98
N LEU A 384 14.27 10.32 2.47
CA LEU A 384 15.42 11.21 2.31
C LEU A 384 15.77 11.43 0.82
N MET A 385 15.77 10.35 0.03
CA MET A 385 16.03 10.44 -1.42
C MET A 385 14.92 11.18 -2.17
N ALA A 386 13.66 10.96 -1.78
CA ALA A 386 12.53 11.70 -2.35
C ALA A 386 12.63 13.21 -2.07
N ASP A 387 13.05 13.62 -0.86
CA ASP A 387 13.26 15.03 -0.54
C ASP A 387 14.45 15.65 -1.29
N LEU A 388 15.54 14.89 -1.46
CA LEU A 388 16.67 15.32 -2.29
C LEU A 388 16.24 15.54 -3.73
N ALA A 389 15.50 14.61 -4.33
CA ALA A 389 15.05 14.70 -5.72
C ALA A 389 14.00 15.82 -5.92
N LEU A 390 12.99 15.89 -5.05
CA LEU A 390 11.85 16.79 -5.25
C LEU A 390 12.08 18.21 -4.73
N ASN A 391 12.84 18.35 -3.64
CA ASN A 391 12.98 19.61 -2.90
C ASN A 391 14.43 20.01 -2.65
N ASN A 392 15.41 19.34 -3.27
CA ASN A 392 16.84 19.59 -3.05
C ASN A 392 17.25 19.46 -1.57
N GLY A 393 16.61 18.56 -0.81
CA GLY A 393 16.98 18.28 0.58
C GLY A 393 16.49 19.32 1.60
N GLN A 394 15.58 20.22 1.23
CA GLN A 394 15.09 21.30 2.10
C GLN A 394 14.36 20.82 3.38
N HIS A 395 13.95 19.56 3.44
CA HIS A 395 13.22 18.98 4.57
C HIS A 395 13.96 17.80 5.21
N THR A 396 15.16 17.49 4.73
CA THR A 396 16.01 16.41 5.22
C THR A 396 16.21 16.47 6.73
N ASP A 397 16.38 17.65 7.29
CA ASP A 397 16.57 17.82 8.74
C ASP A 397 15.32 17.41 9.55
N LEU A 398 14.12 17.73 9.07
CA LEU A 398 12.86 17.30 9.71
C LEU A 398 12.58 15.82 9.50
N ILE A 399 12.88 15.29 8.31
CA ILE A 399 12.74 13.86 7.99
C ILE A 399 13.65 13.06 8.92
N THR A 400 14.93 13.42 9.00
CA THR A 400 15.89 12.81 9.92
C THR A 400 15.41 12.93 11.36
N GLN A 401 14.97 14.11 11.80
CA GLN A 401 14.47 14.29 13.16
C GLN A 401 13.31 13.33 13.47
N ALA A 402 12.28 13.30 12.62
CA ALA A 402 11.08 12.51 12.85
C ALA A 402 11.34 11.00 12.95
N PHE A 403 12.25 10.47 12.13
CA PHE A 403 12.59 9.04 12.12
C PHE A 403 13.64 8.67 13.18
N VAL A 404 14.57 9.57 13.53
CA VAL A 404 15.55 9.36 14.62
C VAL A 404 14.86 9.34 15.98
N GLU A 405 13.91 10.24 16.23
CA GLU A 405 13.12 10.25 17.48
C GLU A 405 12.38 8.94 17.74
N ARG A 406 12.14 8.15 16.68
CA ARG A 406 11.47 6.86 16.69
C ARG A 406 12.42 5.67 16.69
N GLY A 407 13.74 5.88 16.67
CA GLY A 407 14.73 4.81 16.57
C GLY A 407 14.68 4.02 15.26
N ILE A 408 14.07 4.58 14.20
CA ILE A 408 13.96 3.90 12.90
C ILE A 408 15.33 3.85 12.19
N PHE A 409 16.12 4.91 12.35
CA PHE A 409 17.54 4.94 12.03
C PHE A 409 18.27 5.91 12.97
N SER A 410 19.60 5.90 12.95
CA SER A 410 20.42 6.90 13.62
C SER A 410 20.62 8.12 12.74
N LYS A 411 20.93 9.25 13.37
CA LYS A 411 21.31 10.47 12.63
C LYS A 411 22.51 10.25 11.71
N LYS A 412 23.49 9.45 12.17
CA LYS A 412 24.67 9.12 11.36
C LYS A 412 24.28 8.38 10.09
N GLU A 413 23.41 7.37 10.20
CA GLU A 413 22.93 6.63 9.03
C GLU A 413 22.18 7.54 8.05
N ALA A 414 21.35 8.46 8.55
CA ALA A 414 20.66 9.44 7.72
C ALA A 414 21.64 10.39 7.01
N ASP A 415 22.61 10.95 7.74
CA ASP A 415 23.62 11.87 7.19
C ASP A 415 24.50 11.16 6.13
N ASP A 416 24.94 9.93 6.40
CA ASP A 416 25.71 9.11 5.45
C ASP A 416 24.89 8.80 4.19
N TRP A 417 23.60 8.47 4.36
CA TRP A 417 22.71 8.15 3.25
C TRP A 417 22.42 9.37 2.35
N VAL A 418 22.21 10.54 2.95
CA VAL A 418 22.06 11.80 2.20
C VAL A 418 23.35 12.16 1.47
N ALA A 419 24.50 12.01 2.13
CA ALA A 419 25.80 12.23 1.49
C ALA A 419 26.00 11.28 0.30
N HIS A 420 25.60 10.01 0.43
CA HIS A 420 25.61 9.06 -0.68
C HIS A 420 24.72 9.52 -1.85
N GLY A 421 23.47 9.89 -1.57
CA GLY A 421 22.53 10.38 -2.60
C GLY A 421 22.99 11.67 -3.32
N GLN A 422 23.74 12.52 -2.64
CA GLN A 422 24.34 13.73 -3.25
C GLN A 422 25.55 13.42 -4.16
N HIS A 423 26.17 12.24 -4.01
CA HIS A 423 27.36 11.83 -4.75
C HIS A 423 27.09 10.56 -5.58
N LEU A 424 25.91 10.47 -6.18
CA LEU A 424 25.60 9.42 -7.14
C LEU A 424 26.49 9.56 -8.39
N PRO A 425 26.85 8.43 -9.04
CA PRO A 425 27.65 8.47 -10.24
C PRO A 425 26.89 9.12 -11.42
N ASP A 426 27.64 9.69 -12.36
CA ASP A 426 27.09 10.22 -13.61
C ASP A 426 26.66 9.07 -14.54
N LEU A 427 25.47 8.54 -14.25
CA LEU A 427 24.80 7.51 -15.03
C LEU A 427 23.57 8.13 -15.69
N ARG A 428 23.46 7.96 -17.01
CA ARG A 428 22.37 8.52 -17.81
C ARG A 428 21.45 7.43 -18.35
N LEU A 429 20.16 7.66 -18.26
CA LEU A 429 19.15 6.78 -18.85
C LEU A 429 19.15 6.95 -20.38
N PRO A 430 19.41 5.88 -21.15
CA PRO A 430 19.32 5.94 -22.61
C PRO A 430 17.88 6.17 -23.07
N GLU A 431 17.70 6.96 -24.13
CA GLU A 431 16.38 7.16 -24.75
C GLU A 431 15.82 5.89 -25.39
N SER A 432 16.66 4.88 -25.61
CA SER A 432 16.30 3.64 -26.30
C SER A 432 15.56 2.62 -25.44
N ILE A 433 15.50 2.76 -24.10
CA ILE A 433 14.88 1.74 -23.25
C ILE A 433 13.35 1.73 -23.44
N ASN A 434 12.87 0.76 -24.22
CA ASN A 434 11.45 0.53 -24.51
C ASN A 434 11.02 -0.93 -24.24
N SER A 435 11.96 -1.79 -23.82
CA SER A 435 11.70 -3.20 -23.55
C SER A 435 12.45 -3.71 -22.33
N ALA A 436 11.96 -4.82 -21.77
CA ALA A 436 12.66 -5.54 -20.70
C ALA A 436 14.06 -6.00 -21.14
N ALA A 437 14.24 -6.41 -22.39
CA ALA A 437 15.53 -6.84 -22.94
C ALA A 437 16.56 -5.69 -22.94
N GLU A 438 16.20 -4.52 -23.46
CA GLU A 438 17.08 -3.34 -23.43
C GLU A 438 17.38 -2.88 -22.00
N SER A 439 16.39 -2.95 -21.10
CA SER A 439 16.59 -2.66 -19.68
C SER A 439 17.57 -3.62 -19.01
N ALA A 440 17.54 -4.92 -19.36
CA ALA A 440 18.50 -5.91 -18.87
C ALA A 440 19.91 -5.66 -19.39
N THR A 441 20.04 -5.26 -20.65
CA THR A 441 21.31 -4.84 -21.25
C THR A 441 21.86 -3.61 -20.54
N PHE A 442 21.04 -2.57 -20.33
CA PHE A 442 21.43 -1.38 -19.58
C PHE A 442 21.89 -1.69 -18.16
N LEU A 443 21.16 -2.57 -17.45
CA LEU A 443 21.55 -3.05 -16.13
C LEU A 443 22.96 -3.66 -16.14
N THR A 444 23.19 -4.60 -17.06
CA THR A 444 24.43 -5.38 -17.12
C THR A 444 25.64 -4.55 -17.56
N GLU A 445 25.45 -3.72 -18.59
CA GLU A 445 26.57 -3.02 -19.24
C GLU A 445 26.92 -1.69 -18.59
N GLN A 446 25.96 -1.00 -17.97
CA GLN A 446 26.15 0.37 -17.47
C GLN A 446 25.85 0.52 -15.98
N VAL A 447 24.75 -0.03 -15.48
CA VAL A 447 24.34 0.18 -14.07
C VAL A 447 25.28 -0.56 -13.11
N LEU A 448 25.43 -1.87 -13.27
CA LEU A 448 26.16 -2.71 -12.33
C LEU A 448 27.64 -2.34 -12.17
N PRO A 449 28.41 -2.05 -13.25
CA PRO A 449 29.80 -1.63 -13.13
C PRO A 449 29.96 -0.32 -12.38
N VAL A 450 29.01 0.60 -12.55
CA VAL A 450 29.08 1.97 -12.02
C VAL A 450 28.64 2.04 -10.56
N LEU A 451 27.61 1.27 -10.18
CA LEU A 451 27.13 1.22 -8.79
C LEU A 451 27.96 0.31 -7.89
N GLY A 452 28.87 -0.50 -8.43
CA GLY A 452 29.72 -1.39 -7.65
C GLY A 452 28.94 -2.45 -6.86
N LEU A 453 27.77 -2.86 -7.35
CA LEU A 453 26.94 -3.87 -6.71
C LEU A 453 27.60 -5.27 -6.79
N PRO A 454 27.45 -6.12 -5.75
CA PRO A 454 28.17 -7.39 -5.66
C PRO A 454 27.95 -8.29 -6.87
N ASN A 455 29.03 -8.91 -7.35
CA ASN A 455 29.06 -9.84 -8.48
C ASN A 455 29.11 -11.30 -7.99
N PRO A 456 28.17 -12.17 -8.41
CA PRO A 456 27.17 -11.86 -9.42
C PRO A 456 25.89 -11.20 -8.90
N PRO A 457 25.43 -10.11 -9.55
CA PRO A 457 24.02 -9.76 -9.56
C PRO A 457 23.32 -10.66 -10.58
N THR A 458 23.44 -11.99 -10.44
CA THR A 458 22.92 -12.94 -11.46
C THR A 458 21.41 -13.03 -11.50
N ASP A 459 20.72 -12.42 -10.54
CA ASP A 459 19.30 -12.67 -10.31
C ASP A 459 18.44 -11.40 -10.39
N LEU A 460 19.01 -10.23 -10.72
CA LEU A 460 18.23 -9.00 -10.93
C LEU A 460 17.59 -9.01 -12.32
N LEU A 461 16.26 -9.03 -12.34
CA LEU A 461 15.44 -9.13 -13.52
C LEU A 461 14.62 -7.85 -13.71
N PRO A 462 14.51 -7.30 -14.92
CA PRO A 462 13.67 -6.14 -15.18
C PRO A 462 12.22 -6.43 -14.81
N LEU A 463 11.64 -5.62 -13.93
CA LEU A 463 10.26 -5.72 -13.47
C LEU A 463 9.35 -4.70 -14.15
N GLY A 464 9.80 -3.45 -14.27
CA GLY A 464 9.04 -2.39 -14.92
C GLY A 464 9.83 -1.11 -15.12
N ALA A 465 9.35 -0.27 -16.04
CA ALA A 465 9.88 1.06 -16.25
C ALA A 465 8.79 2.04 -16.70
N TYR A 466 8.75 3.22 -16.07
CA TYR A 466 7.80 4.26 -16.42
C TYR A 466 8.40 5.66 -16.26
N ARG A 467 7.74 6.66 -16.85
CA ARG A 467 8.08 8.08 -16.70
C ARG A 467 6.87 8.90 -16.27
N ASP A 468 7.03 9.73 -15.25
CA ASP A 468 5.98 10.65 -14.81
C ASP A 468 5.88 11.91 -15.71
N ALA A 469 4.83 12.70 -15.52
CA ALA A 469 4.65 13.95 -16.26
C ALA A 469 5.64 15.07 -15.86
N SER A 470 6.43 14.87 -14.81
CA SER A 470 7.52 15.79 -14.43
C SER A 470 8.84 15.43 -15.10
N GLY A 471 8.90 14.31 -15.81
CA GLY A 471 10.08 13.80 -16.50
C GLY A 471 10.91 12.82 -15.68
N TYR A 472 10.54 12.49 -14.44
CA TYR A 472 11.23 11.46 -13.67
C TYR A 472 10.95 10.08 -14.25
N ALA A 473 12.00 9.32 -14.52
CA ALA A 473 11.91 7.95 -15.00
C ALA A 473 12.35 6.97 -13.91
N PHE A 474 11.61 5.88 -13.76
CA PHE A 474 11.84 4.86 -12.75
C PHE A 474 12.07 3.52 -13.44
N LEU A 475 13.12 2.81 -13.04
CA LEU A 475 13.42 1.46 -13.51
C LEU A 475 13.53 0.55 -12.29
N THR A 476 12.76 -0.53 -12.28
CA THR A 476 12.74 -1.50 -11.19
C THR A 476 13.26 -2.85 -11.67
N TYR A 477 14.15 -3.45 -10.89
CA TYR A 477 14.69 -4.78 -11.09
C TYR A 477 14.47 -5.61 -9.83
N VAL A 478 14.03 -6.85 -9.98
CA VAL A 478 13.68 -7.75 -8.88
C VAL A 478 14.63 -8.93 -8.81
N ASN A 479 14.93 -9.41 -7.61
CA ASN A 479 15.44 -10.76 -7.39
C ASN A 479 14.56 -11.49 -6.37
N ALA A 480 14.57 -12.82 -6.39
CA ALA A 480 13.83 -13.64 -5.44
C ALA A 480 14.75 -14.60 -4.70
N ARG A 481 14.42 -14.90 -3.44
CA ARG A 481 15.08 -15.91 -2.61
C ARG A 481 14.02 -16.87 -2.09
N GLN A 482 14.21 -18.16 -2.37
CA GLN A 482 13.35 -19.21 -1.82
C GLN A 482 13.77 -19.50 -0.38
N ILE A 483 12.83 -19.41 0.55
CA ILE A 483 12.99 -19.69 1.97
C ILE A 483 12.31 -21.03 2.26
N GLU A 484 13.12 -22.03 2.61
CA GLU A 484 12.61 -23.33 3.02
C GLU A 484 12.09 -23.28 4.46
N LEU A 485 10.91 -23.85 4.69
CA LEU A 485 10.28 -23.95 6.00
C LEU A 485 10.58 -25.31 6.59
N LYS A 486 11.45 -25.33 7.60
CA LYS A 486 11.94 -26.55 8.25
C LYS A 486 11.79 -26.50 9.76
N GLY A 487 11.13 -27.51 10.32
CA GLY A 487 11.04 -27.73 11.76
C GLY A 487 9.61 -27.87 12.26
N ALA A 488 9.50 -28.37 13.49
CA ALA A 488 8.21 -28.72 14.11
C ALA A 488 7.23 -27.53 14.24
N GLY A 489 7.73 -26.29 14.29
CA GLY A 489 6.91 -25.08 14.35
C GLY A 489 6.03 -24.86 13.12
N PHE A 490 6.40 -25.42 11.97
CA PHE A 490 5.63 -25.31 10.73
C PHE A 490 4.54 -26.38 10.60
N GLN A 491 4.44 -27.30 11.56
CA GLN A 491 3.41 -28.36 11.60
C GLN A 491 3.29 -29.10 10.26
N LYS A 492 2.10 -29.15 9.65
CA LYS A 492 1.86 -29.79 8.35
C LYS A 492 2.50 -29.08 7.15
N PHE A 493 3.04 -27.88 7.35
CA PHE A 493 3.77 -27.10 6.34
C PHE A 493 5.29 -27.35 6.41
N ASP A 494 5.77 -28.24 7.27
CA ASP A 494 7.18 -28.64 7.28
C ASP A 494 7.61 -29.21 5.92
N GLY A 495 8.75 -28.73 5.41
CA GLY A 495 9.26 -29.04 4.07
C GLY A 495 8.66 -28.19 2.94
N SER A 496 7.77 -27.24 3.24
CA SER A 496 7.28 -26.27 2.25
C SER A 496 8.28 -25.09 2.05
N HIS A 497 7.93 -24.14 1.18
CA HIS A 497 8.73 -22.94 0.98
C HIS A 497 7.87 -21.68 0.79
N ILE A 498 8.52 -20.52 1.01
CA ILE A 498 8.03 -19.17 0.73
C ILE A 498 9.04 -18.49 -0.20
N ASP A 499 8.57 -17.61 -1.09
CA ASP A 499 9.46 -16.75 -1.86
C ASP A 499 9.52 -15.37 -1.21
N ALA A 500 10.73 -14.86 -0.99
CA ALA A 500 10.98 -13.48 -0.57
C ALA A 500 11.59 -12.68 -1.71
N PHE A 501 11.26 -11.39 -1.81
CA PHE A 501 11.68 -10.55 -2.93
C PHE A 501 12.61 -9.43 -2.49
N GLY A 502 13.64 -9.17 -3.27
CA GLY A 502 14.50 -8.01 -3.13
C GLY A 502 14.63 -7.32 -4.48
N GLY A 503 15.47 -6.29 -4.56
CA GLY A 503 15.74 -5.70 -5.85
C GLY A 503 16.52 -4.40 -5.85
N LEU A 504 16.49 -3.76 -7.01
CA LEU A 504 17.06 -2.47 -7.30
C LEU A 504 15.99 -1.56 -7.92
N THR A 505 15.79 -0.39 -7.33
CA THR A 505 15.03 0.69 -7.96
C THR A 505 15.98 1.83 -8.31
N LEU A 506 15.94 2.27 -9.56
CA LEU A 506 16.65 3.45 -10.06
C LEU A 506 15.64 4.54 -10.40
N ALA A 507 15.99 5.79 -10.11
CA ALA A 507 15.27 6.94 -10.63
C ALA A 507 16.21 7.93 -11.32
N PHE A 508 15.73 8.48 -12.42
CA PHE A 508 16.42 9.46 -13.25
C PHE A 508 15.57 10.71 -13.33
N ASN A 509 16.20 11.88 -13.28
CA ASN A 509 15.51 13.17 -13.39
C ASN A 509 15.08 13.48 -14.84
N ALA A 510 14.50 14.66 -15.06
CA ALA A 510 14.03 15.11 -16.37
C ALA A 510 15.17 15.21 -17.42
N GLU A 511 16.42 15.38 -16.99
CA GLU A 511 17.62 15.38 -17.83
C GLU A 511 18.23 13.98 -18.01
N ASN A 512 17.48 12.93 -17.63
CA ASN A 512 17.88 11.52 -17.66
C ASN A 512 19.11 11.20 -16.80
N LEU A 513 19.47 12.04 -15.83
CA LEU A 513 20.58 11.80 -14.90
C LEU A 513 20.07 11.03 -13.68
N LEU A 514 20.83 10.02 -13.24
CA LEU A 514 20.53 9.26 -12.03
C LEU A 514 20.41 10.19 -10.82
N CYS A 515 19.27 10.17 -10.16
CA CYS A 515 18.99 10.95 -8.95
C CYS A 515 18.68 10.09 -7.72
N SER A 516 18.46 8.78 -7.90
CA SER A 516 18.33 7.82 -6.80
C SER A 516 18.66 6.40 -7.25
N ALA A 517 19.29 5.62 -6.38
CA ALA A 517 19.51 4.18 -6.57
C ALA A 517 19.34 3.46 -5.22
N ILE A 518 18.31 2.62 -5.10
CA ILE A 518 17.99 1.87 -3.89
C ILE A 518 18.11 0.38 -4.20
N TYR A 519 19.22 -0.21 -3.75
CA TYR A 519 19.45 -1.66 -3.81
C TYR A 519 19.19 -2.28 -2.44
N ARG A 520 18.21 -3.18 -2.36
CA ARG A 520 17.88 -3.92 -1.13
C ARG A 520 17.61 -5.39 -1.49
N PRO A 521 18.61 -6.27 -1.41
CA PRO A 521 18.43 -7.71 -1.61
C PRO A 521 17.80 -8.35 -0.38
N VAL A 522 17.20 -9.55 -0.51
CA VAL A 522 16.76 -10.35 0.65
C VAL A 522 17.97 -10.79 1.47
N THR A 523 18.02 -10.37 2.73
CA THR A 523 19.10 -10.69 3.67
C THR A 523 18.83 -11.99 4.42
N ASP A 524 19.87 -12.50 5.09
CA ASP A 524 19.71 -13.64 6.00
C ASP A 524 18.82 -13.30 7.20
N GLU A 525 18.82 -12.04 7.62
CA GLU A 525 17.95 -11.58 8.71
C GLU A 525 16.48 -11.56 8.28
N ASP A 526 16.17 -11.09 7.07
CA ASP A 526 14.80 -11.17 6.52
C ASP A 526 14.35 -12.64 6.49
N THR A 527 15.22 -13.54 6.02
CA THR A 527 14.93 -14.98 5.97
C THR A 527 14.58 -15.53 7.35
N ARG A 528 15.36 -15.19 8.36
CA ARG A 528 15.14 -15.62 9.75
C ARG A 528 13.83 -15.06 10.31
N GLN A 529 13.57 -13.77 10.11
CA GLN A 529 12.36 -13.11 10.62
C GLN A 529 11.11 -13.67 9.94
N ILE A 530 11.12 -13.85 8.62
CA ILE A 530 10.02 -14.45 7.85
C ILE A 530 9.70 -15.85 8.37
N GLN A 531 10.71 -16.68 8.64
CA GLN A 531 10.50 -18.02 9.23
C GLN A 531 9.83 -17.95 10.61
N ILE A 532 10.24 -17.01 11.46
CA ILE A 532 9.65 -16.81 12.79
C ILE A 532 8.20 -16.34 12.67
N LEU A 533 7.94 -15.28 11.89
CA LEU A 533 6.60 -14.74 11.67
C LEU A 533 5.66 -15.81 11.09
N THR A 534 6.13 -16.58 10.11
CA THR A 534 5.37 -17.68 9.52
C THR A 534 5.00 -18.73 10.57
N ALA A 535 5.94 -19.12 11.44
CA ALA A 535 5.64 -20.07 12.51
C ALA A 535 4.65 -19.50 13.54
N GLU A 536 4.75 -18.21 13.86
CA GLU A 536 3.81 -17.51 14.74
C GLU A 536 2.41 -17.46 14.13
N LEU A 537 2.29 -17.14 12.83
CA LEU A 537 1.02 -17.15 12.10
C LEU A 537 0.35 -18.53 12.10
N ILE A 538 1.14 -19.59 11.87
CA ILE A 538 0.66 -20.97 11.98
C ILE A 538 0.16 -21.27 13.39
N GLN A 539 0.89 -20.82 14.42
CA GLN A 539 0.51 -21.03 15.82
C GLN A 539 -0.78 -20.27 16.19
N GLN A 540 -0.98 -19.06 15.65
CA GLN A 540 -2.20 -18.27 15.84
C GLN A 540 -3.40 -18.83 15.06
N GLY A 541 -3.20 -19.86 14.23
CA GLY A 541 -4.25 -20.44 13.38
C GLY A 541 -4.59 -19.57 12.16
N LEU A 542 -3.73 -18.62 11.82
CA LEU A 542 -3.88 -17.69 10.70
C LEU A 542 -3.31 -18.29 9.40
N VAL A 543 -3.41 -19.60 9.23
CA VAL A 543 -3.05 -20.25 7.95
C VAL A 543 -4.17 -21.18 7.54
N VAL A 544 -4.80 -20.89 6.40
CA VAL A 544 -5.94 -21.65 5.88
C VAL A 544 -5.51 -22.60 4.77
N ASN A 545 -6.03 -23.84 4.81
CA ASN A 545 -5.67 -24.88 3.82
C ASN A 545 -6.51 -24.81 2.55
N SER A 546 -7.65 -24.11 2.60
CA SER A 546 -8.51 -23.86 1.46
C SER A 546 -9.31 -22.59 1.74
N ILE A 547 -9.44 -21.76 0.70
CA ILE A 547 -10.24 -20.53 0.71
C ILE A 547 -11.73 -20.86 0.49
N TYR A 548 -12.03 -22.08 0.01
CA TYR A 548 -13.38 -22.62 -0.13
C TYR A 548 -13.44 -24.03 0.47
N PRO A 549 -14.08 -24.26 1.63
CA PRO A 549 -14.33 -25.62 2.07
C PRO A 549 -15.12 -26.37 0.99
N ALA A 550 -14.71 -27.60 0.70
CA ALA A 550 -15.33 -28.42 -0.34
C ALA A 550 -16.85 -28.57 -0.08
N ALA A 551 -17.64 -28.23 -1.09
CA ALA A 551 -19.09 -28.45 -1.19
C ALA A 551 -19.90 -28.10 0.07
N VAL A 552 -20.04 -26.80 0.33
CA VAL A 552 -21.10 -26.29 1.22
C VAL A 552 -22.41 -26.25 0.40
N PRO A 553 -23.52 -26.82 0.89
CA PRO A 553 -24.84 -26.69 0.24
C PRO A 553 -25.17 -25.21 -0.04
N GLU A 554 -25.84 -24.89 -1.15
CA GLU A 554 -26.17 -23.50 -1.58
C GLU A 554 -26.88 -22.69 -0.48
N ASP A 555 -27.54 -23.38 0.45
CA ASP A 555 -28.27 -22.88 1.60
C ASP A 555 -27.40 -22.55 2.82
N ALA A 556 -26.10 -22.85 2.82
CA ALA A 556 -25.16 -22.58 3.92
C ALA A 556 -24.04 -21.56 3.57
N VAL A 557 -24.07 -20.98 2.37
CA VAL A 557 -23.10 -19.95 1.91
C VAL A 557 -23.15 -18.67 2.78
N ALA A 558 -24.27 -18.42 3.46
CA ALA A 558 -24.41 -17.27 4.36
C ALA A 558 -23.72 -17.42 5.73
N GLN A 559 -23.14 -18.57 6.07
CA GLN A 559 -22.64 -18.87 7.43
C GLN A 559 -21.19 -19.34 7.53
N LEU A 560 -20.42 -19.34 6.43
CA LEU A 560 -19.00 -19.73 6.46
C LEU A 560 -18.10 -18.52 6.19
N VAL A 561 -18.10 -17.59 7.13
CA VAL A 561 -17.07 -16.57 7.31
C VAL A 561 -16.03 -17.15 8.25
N LEU A 562 -14.92 -17.67 7.70
CA LEU A 562 -13.73 -17.85 8.54
C LEU A 562 -13.25 -16.44 8.95
N PRO A 563 -12.85 -16.22 10.21
CA PRO A 563 -12.16 -14.99 10.58
C PRO A 563 -10.79 -15.03 9.92
N VAL A 564 -10.68 -14.42 8.73
CA VAL A 564 -9.42 -14.35 7.99
C VAL A 564 -8.79 -13.00 8.34
N ASP A 565 -7.65 -13.06 9.00
CA ASP A 565 -6.77 -11.94 9.36
C ASP A 565 -5.93 -11.54 8.11
N PRO A 566 -5.47 -10.29 7.95
CA PRO A 566 -4.71 -9.85 6.76
C PRO A 566 -3.36 -10.56 6.58
N GLN A 567 -2.92 -11.29 7.60
CA GLN A 567 -1.71 -12.12 7.53
C GLN A 567 -1.98 -13.58 7.13
N THR A 568 -3.20 -13.91 6.72
CA THR A 568 -3.55 -15.32 6.54
C THR A 568 -2.78 -15.93 5.36
N LEU A 569 -2.10 -17.06 5.57
CA LEU A 569 -1.38 -17.76 4.49
C LEU A 569 -2.28 -18.80 3.81
N TRP A 570 -2.08 -18.99 2.50
CA TRP A 570 -2.79 -19.96 1.65
C TRP A 570 -1.80 -20.93 0.99
N MET A 571 -2.20 -22.19 0.86
CA MET A 571 -1.57 -23.16 -0.03
C MET A 571 -2.42 -23.29 -1.31
N PRO A 572 -1.87 -23.00 -2.50
CA PRO A 572 -2.56 -23.30 -3.74
C PRO A 572 -2.85 -24.79 -3.85
N ASP A 573 -4.10 -25.17 -4.13
CA ASP A 573 -4.46 -26.58 -4.35
C ASP A 573 -3.58 -27.18 -5.44
N ALA A 574 -2.97 -28.33 -5.15
CA ALA A 574 -2.36 -29.15 -6.19
C ALA A 574 -3.47 -29.62 -7.16
N PRO A 575 -3.21 -29.66 -8.48
CA PRO A 575 -4.18 -30.17 -9.45
C PRO A 575 -4.64 -31.60 -9.07
N PRO A 576 -5.88 -31.98 -9.41
CA PRO A 576 -6.49 -33.22 -8.95
C PRO A 576 -5.61 -34.44 -9.24
N ALA A 577 -5.56 -35.36 -8.27
CA ALA A 577 -4.64 -36.51 -8.19
C ALA A 577 -4.62 -37.46 -9.42
N ALA A 578 -5.57 -37.34 -10.34
CA ALA A 578 -5.64 -38.16 -11.54
C ALA A 578 -4.55 -37.87 -12.59
N THR A 579 -3.75 -36.81 -12.41
CA THR A 579 -2.69 -36.40 -13.37
C THR A 579 -1.28 -36.32 -12.81
N MET A 580 -1.01 -36.82 -11.59
CA MET A 580 0.33 -36.69 -10.99
C MET A 580 1.19 -37.96 -11.19
N PRO A 581 2.43 -37.84 -11.70
CA PRO A 581 3.49 -38.81 -11.44
C PRO A 581 3.95 -38.71 -9.97
N GLU A 582 4.57 -39.76 -9.42
CA GLU A 582 5.03 -39.93 -8.01
C GLU A 582 6.05 -38.88 -7.48
N SER A 583 6.16 -37.68 -8.06
CA SER A 583 7.09 -36.61 -7.65
C SER A 583 6.42 -35.22 -7.56
N ALA A 584 5.27 -35.13 -6.88
CA ALA A 584 4.74 -33.84 -6.44
C ALA A 584 5.80 -33.14 -5.56
N GLY A 585 6.36 -32.02 -6.04
CA GLY A 585 7.34 -31.25 -5.27
C GLY A 585 6.73 -30.67 -3.98
N PRO A 586 7.57 -30.13 -3.06
CA PRO A 586 7.10 -29.58 -1.80
C PRO A 586 6.05 -28.48 -2.00
N ALA A 587 5.06 -28.42 -1.10
CA ALA A 587 4.02 -27.39 -1.09
C ALA A 587 4.63 -25.98 -1.01
N LYS A 588 3.94 -24.98 -1.59
CA LYS A 588 4.31 -23.55 -1.50
C LYS A 588 3.28 -22.83 -0.64
N LEU A 589 3.75 -22.00 0.29
CA LEU A 589 2.91 -21.04 1.01
C LEU A 589 2.95 -19.69 0.28
N VAL A 590 1.77 -19.12 0.05
CA VAL A 590 1.59 -17.76 -0.49
C VAL A 590 0.71 -16.97 0.48
N LYS A 591 0.82 -15.65 0.47
CA LYS A 591 -0.08 -14.82 1.28
C LYS A 591 -1.49 -14.84 0.67
N LEU A 592 -2.52 -14.72 1.48
CA LEU A 592 -3.85 -14.41 0.95
C LEU A 592 -3.80 -13.02 0.33
N PRO A 593 -4.23 -12.86 -0.94
CA PRO A 593 -4.27 -11.57 -1.63
C PRO A 593 -5.47 -10.73 -1.15
N VAL A 594 -5.87 -10.89 0.11
CA VAL A 594 -6.95 -10.19 0.77
C VAL A 594 -6.43 -9.62 2.07
N ILE A 595 -6.39 -8.31 2.15
CA ILE A 595 -6.06 -7.56 3.36
C ILE A 595 -7.39 -7.28 4.04
N PHE A 596 -7.61 -7.93 5.18
CA PHE A 596 -8.79 -7.73 6.02
C PHE A 596 -8.41 -6.86 7.21
N ASP A 597 -9.13 -5.79 7.51
CA ASP A 597 -8.93 -5.08 8.77
C ASP A 597 -9.82 -5.70 9.86
N SER A 598 -9.51 -6.93 10.29
CA SER A 598 -10.40 -7.60 11.24
C SER A 598 -10.44 -6.86 12.58
N VAL A 599 -11.64 -6.54 13.08
CA VAL A 599 -11.82 -6.17 14.49
C VAL A 599 -11.72 -7.45 15.33
N PRO A 600 -10.70 -7.64 16.18
CA PRO A 600 -10.72 -8.76 17.10
C PRO A 600 -11.93 -8.62 18.02
N ARG A 601 -12.52 -9.76 18.38
CA ARG A 601 -13.52 -9.75 19.45
C ARG A 601 -12.78 -9.44 20.75
N HIS A 602 -13.39 -8.54 21.53
CA HIS A 602 -13.12 -8.27 22.94
C HIS A 602 -12.14 -7.04 23.17
N LEU A 603 -12.22 -6.12 24.17
CA LEU A 603 -11.18 -5.30 24.88
C LEU A 603 -11.76 -4.24 25.85
N SER A 604 -11.25 -4.29 27.08
CA SER A 604 -11.33 -3.32 28.16
C SER A 604 -10.05 -2.46 28.24
N HIS A 605 -10.21 -1.16 28.60
CA HIS A 605 -9.21 -0.23 29.19
C HIS A 605 -8.65 0.98 28.39
N PHE A 606 -9.33 1.49 27.36
CA PHE A 606 -9.01 2.82 26.78
C PHE A 606 -9.11 4.00 27.79
N ILE A 607 -9.92 3.87 28.84
CA ILE A 607 -10.00 4.87 29.92
C ILE A 607 -8.68 4.95 30.70
N GLU A 608 -7.92 3.86 30.78
CA GLU A 608 -6.60 3.87 31.43
C GLU A 608 -5.55 4.49 30.52
N TYR A 609 -5.62 4.27 29.20
CA TYR A 609 -4.79 5.00 28.22
C TYR A 609 -5.02 6.50 28.26
N LEU A 610 -6.28 6.97 28.24
CA LEU A 610 -6.57 8.41 28.35
C LEU A 610 -6.08 9.00 29.67
N ARG A 611 -6.16 8.25 30.78
CA ARG A 611 -5.61 8.69 32.07
C ARG A 611 -4.09 8.68 32.10
N ALA A 612 -3.44 7.70 31.47
CA ALA A 612 -1.98 7.60 31.39
C ALA A 612 -1.38 8.67 30.45
N LEU A 613 -2.02 8.91 29.31
CA LEU A 613 -1.68 9.99 28.39
C LEU A 613 -1.85 11.36 29.07
N GLN A 614 -2.95 11.55 29.80
CA GLN A 614 -3.17 12.76 30.59
C GLN A 614 -2.15 12.91 31.72
N GLN A 615 -1.70 11.82 32.35
CA GLN A 615 -0.62 11.83 33.36
C GLN A 615 0.76 12.11 32.75
N GLN A 616 1.05 11.61 31.54
CA GLN A 616 2.30 11.90 30.82
C GLN A 616 2.35 13.35 30.29
N ILE A 617 1.22 13.90 29.85
CA ILE A 617 1.11 15.29 29.36
C ILE A 617 1.14 16.30 30.52
N SER A 618 0.72 15.90 31.72
CA SER A 618 0.67 16.78 32.90
C SER A 618 1.96 16.76 33.75
N GLY A 619 2.96 15.99 33.35
CA GLY A 619 4.23 15.82 34.07
C GLY A 619 5.28 16.85 33.70
N ASP A 620 5.00 18.13 33.92
CA ASP A 620 5.99 19.22 34.05
C ASP A 620 5.37 20.34 34.92
N VAL A 621 5.48 20.17 36.24
CA VAL A 621 5.46 21.24 37.27
C VAL A 621 6.57 20.96 38.26
#